data_AF-A0A1R1EWX8-F1
#
_entry.id   AF-A0A1R1EWX8-F1
#
_cell.length_a   1.000
_cell.length_b   1.000
_cell.length_c   1.000
_cell.angle_alpha   90.00
_cell.angle_beta   90.00
_cell.angle_gamma   90.00
#
_symmetry.space_group_name_H-M   'P 1'
#
loop_
_entity.id
_entity.type
_entity.pdbx_description
1 polymer ?
#
loop_
_entity_poly.entity_id
_entity_poly.type
_entity_poly.pdbx_seq_one_letter_code
_entity_poly.pdbx_strand_id
1 'polypeptide(L)' 'MDKTNIMAEFNIIGDHFEPKLITEQIGIEPSGTYIKGEEIDDRDLYRKEACWFLDTDYQEFFDINQ' A
#
# COMPACT_ATOMS: atom_id res chain seq x y z
N MET A 1 29.45 4.31 6.24
CA MET A 1 28.13 4.21 6.90
C MET A 1 27.22 3.54 5.91
N ASP A 2 26.63 2.42 6.31
CA ASP A 2 25.62 1.76 5.50
C ASP A 2 24.34 2.59 5.58
N LYS A 3 23.77 2.91 4.43
CA LYS A 3 22.49 3.61 4.32
C LYS A 3 21.40 2.57 4.15
N THR A 4 20.30 2.72 4.90
CA THR A 4 19.12 1.87 4.71
C THR A 4 17.94 2.75 4.32
N ASN A 5 17.32 2.39 3.20
CA ASN A 5 16.06 3.00 2.80
C ASN A 5 14.93 2.16 3.41
N ILE A 6 14.07 2.81 4.18
CA ILE A 6 12.95 2.16 4.86
C ILE A 6 11.66 2.80 4.36
N MET A 7 10.65 1.97 4.13
CA MET A 7 9.28 2.38 3.88
C MET A 7 8.38 1.63 4.85
N ALA A 8 7.46 2.35 5.49
CA ALA A 8 6.39 1.74 6.26
C ALA A 8 5.10 1.80 5.44
N GLU A 9 4.33 0.72 5.45
CA GLU A 9 3.07 0.62 4.74
C GLU A 9 1.97 0.17 5.71
N PHE A 10 0.84 0.86 5.66
CA PHE A 10 -0.40 0.49 6.35
C PHE A 10 -1.40 0.02 5.31
N ASN A 11 -1.99 -1.16 5.55
CA ASN A 11 -2.88 -1.82 4.61
C ASN A 11 -4.22 -2.18 5.25
N ILE A 12 -5.30 -1.99 4.51
CA ILE A 12 -6.61 -2.58 4.77
C ILE A 12 -6.88 -3.59 3.65
N ILE A 13 -7.01 -4.86 4.02
CA ILE A 13 -7.07 -5.99 3.09
C ILE A 13 -8.32 -6.85 3.39
N GLY A 14 -8.94 -7.36 2.34
CA GLY A 14 -10.13 -8.18 2.41
C GLY A 14 -10.58 -8.65 1.03
N ASP A 15 -11.45 -9.67 1.00
CA ASP A 15 -11.90 -10.25 -0.26
C ASP A 15 -12.91 -9.37 -1.01
N HIS A 16 -13.78 -8.66 -0.29
CA HIS A 16 -14.91 -7.93 -0.87
C HIS A 16 -15.15 -6.62 -0.12
N PHE A 17 -14.48 -5.55 -0.54
CA PHE A 17 -14.83 -4.19 -0.17
C PHE A 17 -14.50 -3.23 -1.31
N GLU A 18 -15.18 -2.09 -1.34
CA GLU A 18 -14.85 -1.00 -2.27
C GLU A 18 -13.85 -0.05 -1.61
N PRO A 19 -12.62 0.13 -2.15
CA PRO A 19 -11.62 1.01 -1.56
C PRO A 19 -12.10 2.45 -1.38
N LYS A 20 -13.00 2.92 -2.25
CA LYS A 20 -13.61 4.25 -2.15
C LYS A 20 -14.40 4.45 -0.85
N LEU A 21 -15.12 3.43 -0.37
CA LEU A 21 -15.84 3.52 0.90
C LEU A 21 -14.87 3.66 2.09
N ILE A 22 -13.69 3.05 2.01
CA ILE A 22 -12.64 3.20 3.00
C ILE A 22 -12.10 4.64 3.00
N THR A 23 -11.80 5.20 1.82
CA THR A 23 -11.42 6.61 1.66
C THR A 23 -12.46 7.55 2.26
N GLU A 24 -13.75 7.33 1.99
CA GLU A 24 -14.85 8.17 2.50
C GLU A 24 -15.03 8.08 4.02
N GLN A 25 -14.84 6.89 4.61
CA GLN A 25 -14.95 6.69 6.05
C GLN A 25 -13.76 7.24 6.84
N ILE A 26 -12.55 7.05 6.32
CA ILE A 26 -11.31 7.49 6.97
C ILE A 26 -11.05 8.98 6.70
N GLY A 27 -11.47 9.49 5.55
CA GLY A 27 -11.26 10.88 5.14
C GLY A 27 -9.82 11.19 4.74
N ILE A 28 -9.05 10.18 4.33
CA ILE A 28 -7.66 10.29 3.89
C ILE A 28 -7.55 9.68 2.49
N GLU A 29 -6.81 10.32 1.59
CA GLU A 29 -6.51 9.77 0.27
C GLU A 29 -5.41 8.69 0.39
N PRO A 30 -5.62 7.46 -0.10
CA PRO A 30 -4.60 6.42 -0.07
C PRO A 30 -3.39 6.75 -0.95
N SER A 31 -2.27 6.09 -0.66
CA SER A 31 -1.15 6.02 -1.61
C SER A 31 -1.53 5.16 -2.83
N GLY A 32 -2.37 4.15 -2.62
CA GLY A 32 -2.95 3.38 -3.72
C GLY A 32 -4.06 2.42 -3.29
N THR A 33 -4.72 1.87 -4.31
CA THR A 33 -5.79 0.89 -4.15
C THR A 33 -5.77 -0.10 -5.31
N TYR A 34 -6.25 -1.30 -5.09
CA TYR A 34 -6.59 -2.24 -6.17
C TYR A 34 -7.74 -3.15 -5.73
N ILE A 35 -8.45 -3.72 -6.69
CA ILE A 35 -9.54 -4.67 -6.41
C ILE A 35 -9.17 -6.10 -6.79
N LYS A 36 -9.80 -7.07 -6.12
CA LYS A 36 -9.62 -8.49 -6.41
C LYS A 36 -9.99 -8.79 -7.87
N GLY A 37 -9.13 -9.54 -8.56
CA GLY A 37 -9.29 -9.90 -9.96
C GLY A 37 -8.80 -8.84 -10.95
N GLU A 38 -8.32 -7.70 -10.48
CA GLU A 38 -7.65 -6.72 -11.34
C GLU A 38 -6.32 -7.30 -11.86
N GLU A 39 -6.03 -7.09 -13.15
CA GLU A 39 -4.79 -7.53 -13.79
C GLU A 39 -3.60 -6.70 -13.28
N ILE A 40 -2.47 -7.35 -13.03
CA ILE A 40 -1.26 -6.70 -12.55
C ILE A 40 -0.36 -6.38 -13.74
N ASP A 41 -0.43 -5.13 -14.19
CA ASP A 41 0.29 -4.63 -15.38
C ASP A 41 0.00 -5.50 -16.62
N ASP A 42 0.86 -5.47 -17.62
CA ASP A 42 0.76 -6.32 -18.83
C ASP A 42 1.19 -7.78 -18.58
N ARG A 43 0.78 -8.38 -17.45
CA ARG A 43 1.11 -9.74 -17.07
C ARG A 43 -0.16 -10.53 -16.80
N ASP A 44 -0.14 -11.82 -17.13
CA ASP A 44 -1.19 -12.78 -16.76
C ASP A 44 -1.15 -13.11 -15.26
N LEU A 45 -1.31 -12.07 -14.42
CA LEU A 45 -1.32 -12.08 -12.97
C LEU A 45 -2.48 -11.23 -12.50
N TYR A 46 -3.19 -11.68 -11.48
CA TYR A 46 -4.38 -10.99 -10.96
C TYR A 46 -4.30 -10.81 -9.45
N ARG A 47 -4.80 -9.68 -8.95
CA ARG A 47 -4.89 -9.36 -7.52
C ARG A 47 -5.78 -10.39 -6.81
N LYS A 48 -5.29 -10.97 -5.71
CA LYS A 48 -6.01 -12.02 -4.97
C LYS A 48 -6.96 -11.48 -3.91
N GLU A 49 -6.85 -10.20 -3.60
CA GLU A 49 -7.62 -9.46 -2.60
C GLU A 49 -7.93 -8.05 -3.11
N ALA A 50 -8.87 -7.37 -2.45
CA ALA A 50 -8.95 -5.92 -2.52
C ALA A 50 -8.01 -5.31 -1.47
N CYS A 51 -7.38 -4.20 -1.82
CA CYS A 51 -6.48 -3.48 -0.93
C CYS A 51 -6.67 -1.97 -1.04
N TRP A 52 -6.56 -1.32 0.10
CA TRP A 52 -6.41 0.12 0.27
C TRP A 52 -5.19 0.34 1.16
N PHE A 53 -4.23 1.16 0.73
CA PHE A 53 -2.97 1.32 1.47
C PHE A 53 -2.44 2.75 1.51
N LEU A 54 -1.67 3.02 2.55
CA LEU A 54 -0.87 4.22 2.76
C LEU A 54 0.57 3.80 2.96
N ASP A 55 1.50 4.51 2.34
CA ASP A 55 2.93 4.33 2.55
C ASP A 55 3.62 5.66 2.86
N THR A 56 4.83 5.58 3.39
CA THR A 56 5.65 6.75 3.75
C THR A 56 6.55 7.24 2.63
N ASP A 57 6.43 6.67 1.42
CA ASP A 57 7.52 6.52 0.47
C ASP A 57 8.79 5.93 1.11
N TYR A 58 9.82 5.70 0.30
CA TYR A 58 11.14 5.36 0.82
C TYR A 58 11.80 6.58 1.45
N GLN A 59 12.12 6.45 2.74
CA GLN A 59 12.88 7.45 3.50
C GLN A 59 14.31 6.96 3.75
N GLU A 60 15.30 7.83 3.55
CA GLU A 60 16.68 7.54 3.93
C GLU A 60 16.80 7.59 5.47
N PHE A 61 17.09 6.45 6.09
CA PHE A 61 17.41 6.39 7.51
C PHE A 61 18.91 6.13 7.70
N PHE A 62 19.51 6.94 8.57
CA PHE A 62 20.82 6.66 9.13
C PHE A 62 20.62 5.78 10.37
N ASP A 63 21.38 4.70 10.48
CA ASP A 63 21.33 3.82 11.64
C ASP A 63 21.54 4.64 12.92
N ILE A 64 20.49 4.72 13.75
CA ILE A 64 20.45 5.50 15.00
C ILE A 64 21.12 4.76 16.16
N ASN A 65 21.83 3.66 15.88
CA ASN A 65 22.71 3.00 16.83
C ASN A 65 23.93 3.89 17.15
N GLN A 66 23.73 4.90 18.01
CA GLN A 66 24.78 5.59 18.76
C GLN A 66 24.67 5.30 20.24
#